data_AF-A0A4Q5NNQ3-F1
#
_entry.id   AF-A0A4Q5NNQ3-F1
#
_cell.length_a   1.000
_cell.length_b   1.000
_cell.length_c   1.000
_cell.angle_alpha   90.00
_cell.angle_beta   90.00
_cell.angle_gamma   90.00
#
_symmetry.space_group_name_H-M   'P 1'
#
loop_
_entity.id
_entity.type
_entity.pdbx_description
1 polymer ?
#
loop_
_entity_poly.entity_id
_entity_poly.type
_entity_poly.pdbx_seq_one_letter_code
_entity_poly.pdbx_strand_id
1 'polypeptide(L)'
;MKTVSFSRIVSGAESVVTAFDSCGGTRWWWRTILWLHGKPTSPVLSDAERRRILADGFRFYAQLYRFVGALFWLVGGACWGVGVFETSRDALYWTLASVVVGGFLWFTTSLGFAGAKVMREDKGSGRLLLCSFMVAIIAFLSGLTAALSVVVQWQTQSGVLLNLLALSVL
;
A
#
# COMPACT_ATOMS: atom_id res chain seq x y z
N MET A 1 15.61 27.95 -4.13
CA MET A 1 14.41 27.32 -4.72
C MET A 1 13.73 26.48 -3.65
N LYS A 2 12.45 26.73 -3.32
CA LYS A 2 11.70 25.89 -2.36
C LYS A 2 11.23 24.63 -3.10
N THR A 3 11.74 23.47 -2.71
CA THR A 3 11.34 22.16 -3.26
C THR A 3 9.88 21.88 -2.91
N VAL A 4 9.01 21.78 -3.92
CA VAL A 4 7.61 21.39 -3.75
C VAL A 4 7.56 19.90 -3.43
N SER A 5 7.13 19.54 -2.22
CA SER A 5 6.97 18.14 -1.78
C SER A 5 5.80 17.46 -2.50
N PHE A 6 5.95 16.19 -2.89
CA PHE A 6 4.88 15.34 -3.43
C PHE A 6 3.61 15.32 -2.55
N SER A 7 3.82 15.37 -1.24
CA SER A 7 2.73 15.45 -0.27
C SER A 7 1.89 16.73 -0.39
N ARG A 8 2.39 17.78 -1.07
CA ARG A 8 1.71 19.05 -1.35
C ARG A 8 0.87 19.00 -2.63
N ILE A 9 1.08 17.98 -3.48
CA ILE A 9 0.41 17.83 -4.78
C ILE A 9 -0.66 16.76 -4.76
N VAL A 10 -0.46 15.64 -4.07
CA VAL A 10 -1.57 14.71 -3.77
C VAL A 10 -2.70 15.44 -3.05
N SER A 11 -2.31 16.44 -2.26
CA SER A 11 -3.19 17.26 -1.44
C SER A 11 -3.89 18.39 -2.23
N GLY A 12 -3.44 18.71 -3.45
CA GLY A 12 -3.97 19.84 -4.24
C GLY A 12 -4.13 19.57 -5.75
N ALA A 13 -4.01 18.32 -6.19
CA ALA A 13 -4.13 17.97 -7.60
C ALA A 13 -5.57 18.15 -8.08
N GLU A 14 -5.75 18.95 -9.13
CA GLU A 14 -7.06 19.31 -9.69
C GLU A 14 -7.93 18.09 -10.00
N SER A 15 -7.37 16.97 -10.47
CA SER A 15 -8.14 15.73 -10.72
C SER A 15 -8.68 15.05 -9.46
N VAL A 16 -7.95 15.15 -8.34
CA VAL A 16 -8.37 14.64 -7.03
C VAL A 16 -9.43 15.57 -6.43
N VAL A 17 -9.23 16.89 -6.59
CA VAL A 17 -10.22 17.90 -6.22
C VAL A 17 -11.51 17.75 -7.03
N THR A 18 -11.44 17.52 -8.35
CA THR A 18 -12.62 17.29 -9.20
C THR A 18 -13.29 15.94 -8.94
N ALA A 19 -12.53 14.90 -8.54
CA ALA A 19 -13.11 13.63 -8.10
C ALA A 19 -13.81 13.76 -6.74
N PHE A 20 -13.40 14.71 -5.90
CA PHE A 20 -14.12 15.08 -4.68
C PHE A 20 -15.21 16.13 -4.91
N ASP A 21 -15.19 16.87 -6.03
CA ASP A 21 -16.23 17.85 -6.37
C ASP A 21 -17.58 17.20 -6.68
N SER A 22 -17.61 15.92 -7.05
CA SER A 22 -18.85 15.15 -7.21
C SER A 22 -19.57 14.83 -5.89
N CYS A 23 -18.96 15.11 -4.73
CA CYS A 23 -19.58 14.87 -3.42
C CYS A 23 -19.15 15.95 -2.39
N GLY A 24 -20.06 16.89 -2.11
CA GLY A 24 -19.76 18.09 -1.32
C GLY A 24 -19.22 17.84 0.10
N GLY A 25 -19.66 16.77 0.76
CA GLY A 25 -19.15 16.38 2.09
C GLY A 25 -17.68 15.96 2.07
N THR A 26 -17.28 15.21 1.04
CA THR A 26 -15.91 14.72 0.85
C THR A 26 -14.96 15.87 0.51
N ARG A 27 -15.43 16.86 -0.25
CA ARG A 27 -14.69 18.10 -0.54
C ARG A 27 -14.40 18.92 0.72
N TRP A 28 -15.41 19.09 1.59
CA TRP A 28 -15.24 19.82 2.84
C TRP A 28 -14.27 19.08 3.78
N TRP A 29 -14.45 17.78 3.96
CA TRP A 29 -13.56 16.94 4.77
C TRP A 29 -12.11 16.98 4.27
N TRP A 30 -11.90 16.86 2.95
CA TRP A 30 -10.57 16.92 2.35
C TRP A 30 -9.93 18.30 2.58
N ARG A 31 -10.67 19.40 2.37
CA ARG A 31 -10.18 20.76 2.66
C ARG A 31 -9.80 20.95 4.13
N THR A 32 -10.55 20.39 5.07
CA THR A 32 -10.25 20.44 6.50
C THR A 32 -8.94 19.72 6.82
N ILE A 33 -8.69 18.55 6.24
CA ILE A 33 -7.42 17.82 6.38
C ILE A 33 -6.25 18.65 5.82
N LEU A 34 -6.42 19.25 4.65
CA LEU A 34 -5.39 20.09 4.03
C LEU A 34 -5.05 21.32 4.87
N TRP A 35 -6.09 21.95 5.41
CA TRP A 35 -5.98 23.11 6.28
C TRP A 35 -5.27 22.77 7.60
N LEU A 36 -5.63 21.66 8.24
CA LEU A 36 -4.96 21.15 9.45
C LEU A 36 -3.47 20.86 9.24
N HIS A 37 -3.07 20.49 8.02
CA HIS A 37 -1.67 20.24 7.66
C HIS A 37 -0.92 21.46 7.11
N GLY A 38 -1.53 22.66 7.11
CA GLY A 38 -0.90 23.90 6.62
C GLY A 38 -0.54 23.87 5.13
N LYS A 39 -1.19 23.02 4.33
CA LYS A 39 -0.90 22.86 2.90
C LYS A 39 -1.77 23.82 2.08
N PRO A 40 -1.19 24.57 1.12
CA PRO A 40 -1.98 25.41 0.22
C PRO A 40 -2.92 24.53 -0.62
N THR A 41 -4.16 24.97 -0.73
CA THR A 41 -5.27 24.24 -1.35
C THR A 41 -5.23 24.23 -2.88
N SER A 42 -4.38 25.05 -3.52
CA SER A 42 -4.14 24.98 -4.97
C SER A 42 -2.89 25.78 -5.37
N PRO A 43 -1.74 25.13 -5.62
CA PRO A 43 -0.69 25.75 -6.43
C PRO A 43 -1.00 25.52 -7.92
N VAL A 44 -1.17 26.60 -8.69
CA VAL A 44 -1.20 26.53 -10.17
C VAL A 44 0.18 26.04 -10.62
N LEU A 45 0.27 24.77 -11.01
CA LEU A 45 1.49 24.13 -11.48
C LEU A 45 1.36 23.84 -12.97
N SER A 46 2.47 23.96 -13.72
CA SER A 46 2.50 23.51 -15.11
C SER A 46 2.27 22.00 -15.21
N ASP A 47 1.66 21.52 -16.30
CA ASP A 47 1.39 20.09 -16.51
C ASP A 47 2.67 19.23 -16.46
N ALA A 48 3.79 19.76 -16.97
CA ALA A 48 5.09 19.09 -16.92
C ALA A 48 5.58 18.91 -15.47
N GLU A 49 5.40 19.94 -14.64
CA GLU A 49 5.79 19.90 -13.23
C GLU A 49 4.88 18.98 -12.41
N ARG A 50 3.56 19.00 -12.68
CA ARG A 50 2.60 18.06 -12.11
C ARG A 50 2.94 16.60 -12.42
N ARG A 51 3.24 16.28 -13.69
CA ARG A 51 3.65 14.93 -14.11
C ARG A 51 4.92 14.48 -13.42
N ARG A 52 5.93 15.35 -13.35
CA ARG A 52 7.20 15.07 -12.67
C ARG A 52 6.97 14.70 -11.21
N ILE A 53 6.16 15.48 -10.51
CA ILE A 53 5.96 15.28 -9.07
C ILE A 53 5.09 14.05 -8.81
N LEU A 54 4.05 13.81 -9.62
CA LEU A 54 3.28 12.55 -9.57
C LEU A 54 4.19 11.34 -9.77
N ALA A 55 5.04 11.37 -10.80
CA ALA A 55 5.99 10.29 -11.05
C ALA A 55 6.94 10.08 -9.87
N ASP A 56 7.49 11.14 -9.27
CA ASP A 56 8.39 11.03 -8.14
C ASP A 56 7.70 10.41 -6.91
N GLY A 57 6.43 10.73 -6.65
CA GLY A 57 5.68 10.07 -5.58
C GLY A 57 5.31 8.63 -5.84
N PHE A 58 4.95 8.27 -7.08
CA PHE A 58 4.77 6.86 -7.44
C PHE A 58 6.07 6.06 -7.31
N ARG A 59 7.23 6.65 -7.63
CA ARG A 59 8.54 6.04 -7.38
C ARG A 59 8.79 5.82 -5.88
N PHE A 60 8.44 6.80 -5.05
CA PHE A 60 8.54 6.65 -3.60
C PHE A 60 7.68 5.49 -3.07
N TYR A 61 6.40 5.42 -3.46
CA TYR A 61 5.54 4.31 -3.05
C TYR A 61 6.02 2.97 -3.62
N ALA A 62 6.44 2.92 -4.87
CA ALA A 62 7.01 1.71 -5.45
C ALA A 62 8.25 1.25 -4.65
N GLN A 63 9.11 2.17 -4.22
CA GLN A 63 10.25 1.85 -3.38
C GLN A 63 9.82 1.33 -2.00
N LEU A 64 8.83 1.97 -1.36
CA LEU A 64 8.29 1.54 -0.08
C LEU A 64 7.76 0.10 -0.16
N TYR A 65 6.90 -0.20 -1.13
CA TYR A 65 6.36 -1.55 -1.30
C TYR A 65 7.41 -2.56 -1.74
N ARG A 66 8.52 -2.13 -2.35
CA ARG A 66 9.65 -3.02 -2.65
C ARG A 66 10.40 -3.41 -1.39
N PHE A 67 10.56 -2.49 -0.44
CA PHE A 67 11.08 -2.83 0.89
C PHE A 67 10.13 -3.75 1.66
N VAL A 68 8.81 -3.53 1.57
CA VAL A 68 7.83 -4.46 2.17
C VAL A 68 7.95 -5.85 1.53
N GLY A 69 8.07 -5.94 0.21
CA GLY A 69 8.29 -7.23 -0.48
C GLY A 69 9.59 -7.92 -0.06
N ALA A 70 10.67 -7.16 0.09
CA ALA A 70 11.94 -7.68 0.63
C ALA A 70 11.79 -8.18 2.07
N LEU A 71 11.02 -7.48 2.91
CA LEU A 71 10.72 -7.93 4.27
C LEU A 71 9.95 -9.26 4.26
N PHE A 72 8.98 -9.45 3.36
CA PHE A 72 8.31 -10.75 3.20
C PHE A 72 9.28 -11.86 2.82
N TRP A 73 10.24 -11.61 1.92
CA TRP A 73 11.27 -12.60 1.61
C TRP A 73 12.20 -12.89 2.78
N LEU A 74 12.58 -11.87 3.57
CA LEU A 74 13.36 -12.08 4.80
C LEU A 74 12.59 -12.92 5.81
N VAL A 75 11.29 -12.66 6.00
CA VAL A 75 10.40 -13.47 6.86
C VAL A 75 10.30 -14.89 6.31
N GLY A 76 10.08 -15.07 5.01
CA GLY A 76 10.02 -16.41 4.39
C GLY A 76 11.32 -17.18 4.53
N GLY A 77 12.47 -16.51 4.36
CA GLY A 77 13.80 -17.06 4.58
C GLY A 77 14.07 -17.39 6.04
N ALA A 78 13.59 -16.57 6.98
CA ALA A 78 13.65 -16.85 8.40
C ALA A 78 12.77 -18.05 8.78
N CYS A 79 11.54 -18.13 8.26
CA CYS A 79 10.66 -19.30 8.46
C CYS A 79 11.32 -20.59 7.96
N TRP A 80 12.04 -20.51 6.83
CA TRP A 80 12.82 -21.63 6.30
C TRP A 80 14.05 -21.96 7.14
N GLY A 81 14.86 -20.96 7.49
CA GLY A 81 16.16 -21.13 8.14
C GLY A 81 16.08 -21.41 9.65
N VAL A 82 15.05 -20.90 10.33
CA VAL A 82 14.82 -21.16 11.76
C VAL A 82 14.43 -22.62 11.99
N GLY A 83 13.89 -23.33 11.00
CA GLY A 83 13.79 -24.79 11.03
C GLY A 83 13.19 -25.38 12.32
N VAL A 84 12.28 -24.67 13.01
CA VAL A 84 11.68 -25.13 14.28
C VAL A 84 10.66 -26.26 14.05
N PHE A 85 10.42 -26.67 12.79
CA PHE A 85 9.66 -27.86 12.50
C PHE A 85 10.34 -28.70 11.42
N GLU A 86 10.82 -29.88 11.82
CA GLU A 86 10.96 -31.03 10.93
C GLU A 86 9.70 -31.14 10.07
N THR A 87 9.78 -30.79 8.78
CA THR A 87 8.77 -31.17 7.77
C THR A 87 7.30 -30.86 8.10
N SER A 88 6.98 -29.80 8.84
CA SER A 88 5.58 -29.40 9.00
C SER A 88 5.09 -28.72 7.72
N ARG A 89 3.94 -29.15 7.21
CA ARG A 89 3.27 -28.54 6.04
C ARG A 89 3.07 -27.03 6.24
N ASP A 90 2.96 -26.59 7.49
CA ASP A 90 2.76 -25.19 7.85
C ASP A 90 3.98 -24.33 7.56
N ALA A 91 5.20 -24.79 7.87
CA ALA A 91 6.42 -24.04 7.57
C ALA A 91 6.57 -23.81 6.05
N LEU A 92 6.34 -24.87 5.26
CA LEU A 92 6.35 -24.78 3.81
C LEU A 92 5.27 -23.82 3.29
N TYR A 93 4.05 -23.90 3.83
CA TYR A 93 2.95 -23.00 3.47
C TYR A 93 3.33 -21.53 3.72
N TRP A 94 3.84 -21.19 4.91
CA TRP A 94 4.20 -19.81 5.25
C TRP A 94 5.40 -19.28 4.47
N THR A 95 6.40 -20.12 4.21
CA THR A 95 7.52 -19.75 3.33
C THR A 95 7.03 -19.49 1.91
N LEU A 96 6.22 -20.38 1.33
CA LEU A 96 5.68 -20.19 -0.02
C LEU A 96 4.78 -18.94 -0.10
N ALA A 97 3.88 -18.75 0.87
CA ALA A 97 3.04 -17.56 0.95
C ALA A 97 3.89 -16.28 0.98
N SER A 98 4.92 -16.25 1.82
CA SER A 98 5.86 -15.12 1.93
C SER A 98 6.62 -14.87 0.62
N VAL A 99 7.08 -15.93 -0.06
CA VAL A 99 7.76 -15.83 -1.35
C VAL A 99 6.84 -15.29 -2.44
N VAL A 100 5.60 -15.80 -2.51
CA VAL A 100 4.59 -15.36 -3.47
C VAL A 100 4.23 -13.89 -3.25
N VAL A 101 3.98 -13.48 -2.00
CA VAL A 101 3.68 -12.08 -1.67
C VAL A 101 4.85 -11.15 -1.99
N GLY A 102 6.08 -11.53 -1.62
CA GLY A 102 7.27 -10.76 -1.95
C GLY A 102 7.48 -10.64 -3.46
N GLY A 103 7.28 -11.73 -4.21
CA GLY A 103 7.31 -11.75 -5.67
C GLY A 103 6.26 -10.85 -6.29
N PHE A 104 5.00 -10.96 -5.85
CA PHE A 104 3.91 -10.11 -6.29
C PHE A 104 4.22 -8.62 -6.09
N LEU A 105 4.72 -8.24 -4.90
CA LEU A 105 5.09 -6.85 -4.62
C LEU A 105 6.29 -6.40 -5.47
N TRP A 106 7.25 -7.27 -5.74
CA TRP A 106 8.38 -6.96 -6.61
C TRP A 106 7.97 -6.68 -8.06
N PHE A 107 7.07 -7.50 -8.61
CA PHE A 107 6.50 -7.27 -9.95
C PHE A 107 5.64 -6.01 -9.98
N THR A 108 4.76 -5.85 -8.99
CA THR A 108 3.85 -4.70 -8.87
C THR A 108 4.63 -3.38 -8.77
N THR A 109 5.68 -3.33 -7.96
CA THR A 109 6.52 -2.13 -7.82
C THR A 109 7.30 -1.80 -9.09
N SER A 110 7.66 -2.82 -9.89
CA SER A 110 8.27 -2.61 -11.20
C SER A 110 7.31 -1.91 -12.17
N LEU A 111 6.00 -2.19 -12.10
CA LEU A 111 4.98 -1.42 -12.83
C LEU A 111 4.93 0.03 -12.36
N GLY A 112 5.03 0.28 -11.04
CA GLY A 112 5.08 1.62 -10.47
C GLY A 112 6.28 2.43 -10.98
N PHE A 113 7.48 1.84 -11.00
CA PHE A 113 8.68 2.49 -11.55
C PHE A 113 8.57 2.73 -13.06
N ALA A 114 8.11 1.73 -13.83
CA ALA A 114 7.94 1.86 -15.27
C ALA A 114 6.89 2.93 -15.61
N GLY A 115 5.73 2.88 -14.96
CA GLY A 115 4.67 3.86 -15.12
C GLY A 115 5.12 5.27 -14.78
N ALA A 116 5.87 5.45 -13.69
CA ALA A 116 6.43 6.75 -13.32
C ALA A 116 7.45 7.26 -14.35
N LYS A 117 8.32 6.41 -14.89
CA LYS A 117 9.25 6.78 -15.96
C LYS A 117 8.49 7.23 -17.21
N VAL A 118 7.54 6.42 -17.66
CA VAL A 118 6.73 6.68 -18.87
C VAL A 118 5.84 7.93 -18.71
N MET A 119 5.31 8.18 -17.51
CA MET A 119 4.55 9.40 -17.19
C MET A 119 5.40 10.67 -17.32
N ARG A 120 6.70 10.62 -17.02
CA ARG A 120 7.60 11.76 -17.24
C ARG A 120 7.86 12.04 -18.71
N GLU A 121 7.77 11.02 -19.56
CA GLU A 121 7.95 11.11 -21.01
C GLU A 121 6.64 11.49 -21.75
N ASP A 122 5.56 11.80 -21.02
CA ASP A 122 4.23 12.18 -21.54
C ASP A 122 3.59 11.14 -22.48
N LYS A 123 3.92 9.86 -22.29
CA LYS A 123 3.29 8.76 -23.02
C LYS A 123 2.02 8.33 -22.29
N GLY A 124 0.91 8.26 -23.03
CA GLY A 124 -0.41 7.89 -22.49
C GLY A 124 -0.42 6.55 -21.73
N SER A 125 0.47 5.61 -22.09
CA SER A 125 0.63 4.32 -21.41
C SER A 125 1.11 4.43 -19.95
N GLY A 126 1.73 5.55 -19.54
CA GLY A 126 2.19 5.74 -18.17
C GLY A 126 1.04 5.78 -17.16
N ARG A 127 -0.11 6.35 -17.55
CA ARG A 127 -1.33 6.37 -16.71
C ARG A 127 -1.83 4.95 -16.45
N LEU A 128 -1.91 4.12 -17.49
CA LEU A 128 -2.39 2.75 -17.38
C LEU A 128 -1.51 1.93 -16.43
N LEU A 129 -0.17 2.01 -16.57
CA LEU A 129 0.77 1.31 -15.69
C LEU A 129 0.64 1.75 -14.23
N LEU A 130 0.47 3.04 -13.97
CA LEU A 130 0.28 3.58 -12.61
C LEU A 130 -1.08 3.19 -12.02
N CYS A 131 -2.14 3.17 -12.83
CA CYS A 131 -3.44 2.65 -12.41
C CYS A 131 -3.37 1.16 -12.06
N SER A 132 -2.73 0.34 -12.91
CA SER A 132 -2.52 -1.09 -12.62
C SER A 132 -1.72 -1.29 -11.34
N PHE A 133 -0.67 -0.48 -11.12
CA PHE A 133 0.08 -0.48 -9.86
C PHE A 133 -0.82 -0.18 -8.65
N MET A 134 -1.66 0.87 -8.71
CA MET A 134 -2.58 1.21 -7.61
C MET A 134 -3.60 0.11 -7.35
N VAL A 135 -4.23 -0.45 -8.39
CA VAL A 135 -5.20 -1.54 -8.24
C VAL A 135 -4.55 -2.76 -7.58
N ALA A 136 -3.34 -3.13 -8.00
CA ALA A 136 -2.59 -4.24 -7.42
C ALA A 136 -2.25 -4.00 -5.94
N ILE A 137 -1.83 -2.78 -5.57
CA ILE A 137 -1.57 -2.42 -4.18
C ILE A 137 -2.85 -2.43 -3.34
N ILE A 138 -3.97 -1.92 -3.86
CA ILE A 138 -5.26 -1.95 -3.16
C ILE A 138 -5.68 -3.41 -2.91
N ALA A 139 -5.62 -4.26 -3.94
CA ALA A 139 -5.95 -5.68 -3.81
C ALA A 139 -5.07 -6.38 -2.75
N PHE A 140 -3.76 -6.08 -2.73
CA PHE A 140 -2.85 -6.58 -1.71
C PHE A 140 -3.24 -6.13 -0.30
N LEU A 141 -3.51 -4.83 -0.10
CA LEU A 141 -3.92 -4.30 1.20
C LEU A 141 -5.23 -4.90 1.67
N SER A 142 -6.23 -5.04 0.78
CA SER A 142 -7.49 -5.69 1.09
C SER A 142 -7.30 -7.15 1.50
N GLY A 143 -6.48 -7.90 0.78
CA GLY A 143 -6.14 -9.28 1.13
C GLY A 143 -5.42 -9.39 2.48
N LEU A 144 -4.47 -8.49 2.75
CA LEU A 144 -3.77 -8.42 4.02
C LEU A 144 -4.72 -8.10 5.18
N THR A 145 -5.61 -7.13 5.01
CA THR A 145 -6.62 -6.78 6.02
C THR A 145 -7.53 -7.98 6.29
N ALA A 146 -8.02 -8.68 5.26
CA ALA A 146 -8.85 -9.87 5.43
C ALA A 146 -8.10 -10.98 6.19
N ALA A 147 -6.84 -11.24 5.84
CA ALA A 147 -6.00 -12.22 6.54
C ALA A 147 -5.80 -11.86 8.02
N LEU A 148 -5.51 -10.59 8.33
CA LEU A 148 -5.39 -10.11 9.71
C LEU A 148 -6.70 -10.23 10.48
N SER A 149 -7.85 -9.93 9.87
CA SER A 149 -9.16 -10.10 10.49
C SER A 149 -9.42 -11.55 10.88
N VAL A 150 -9.07 -12.52 10.01
CA VAL A 150 -9.21 -13.96 10.31
C VAL A 150 -8.31 -14.34 11.49
N VAL A 151 -7.06 -13.87 11.52
CA VAL A 151 -6.13 -14.15 12.64
C VAL A 151 -6.66 -13.60 13.96
N VAL A 152 -7.17 -12.36 13.97
CA VAL A 152 -7.74 -11.73 15.17
C VAL A 152 -8.99 -12.48 15.64
N GLN A 153 -9.86 -12.90 14.72
CA GLN A 153 -11.05 -13.68 15.05
C GLN A 153 -10.69 -15.05 15.63
N TRP A 154 -9.67 -15.71 15.08
CA TRP A 154 -9.21 -17.00 15.59
C TRP A 154 -8.62 -16.89 17.01
N GLN A 155 -7.84 -15.84 17.28
CA GLN A 155 -7.29 -15.58 18.62
C GLN A 155 -8.38 -15.29 19.65
N THR A 156 -9.40 -14.50 19.28
CA THR A 156 -10.51 -14.18 20.19
C THR A 156 -11.38 -15.39 20.51
N GLN A 157 -11.70 -16.24 19.52
CA GLN A 157 -12.44 -17.49 19.77
C GLN A 157 -11.66 -18.46 20.67
N SER A 158 -10.36 -18.60 20.44
CA SER A 158 -9.49 -19.49 21.23
C SER A 158 -9.41 -19.03 22.70
N GLY A 159 -9.33 -17.72 22.93
CA GLY A 159 -9.32 -17.14 24.29
C GLY A 159 -10.65 -17.31 25.04
N VAL A 160 -11.78 -17.16 24.34
CA VAL A 160 -13.11 -17.43 24.93
C VAL A 160 -13.25 -18.90 25.31
N LEU A 161 -12.77 -19.82 24.47
CA LEU A 161 -12.85 -21.26 24.72
C LEU A 161 -12.00 -21.68 25.94
N LEU A 162 -10.80 -21.12 26.07
CA LEU A 162 -9.92 -21.34 27.24
C LEU A 162 -10.55 -20.82 28.54
N ASN A 163 -11.18 -19.65 28.51
CA ASN A 163 -11.87 -19.09 29.68
C ASN A 163 -13.10 -19.93 30.09
N LEU A 164 -13.87 -20.42 29.11
CA LEU A 164 -15.01 -21.31 29.38
C LEU A 164 -14.56 -22.66 29.96
N LEU A 165 -13.47 -23.23 29.46
CA LEU A 165 -12.89 -24.46 30.01
C LEU A 165 -12.37 -24.24 31.43
N ALA A 166 -11.68 -23.14 31.71
CA ALA A 166 -11.21 -22.79 33.05
C ALA A 166 -12.36 -22.62 34.05
N LEU A 167 -13.48 -22.02 33.62
CA LEU A 167 -14.70 -21.88 34.42
C LEU A 167 -15.45 -23.21 34.65
N SER A 168 -15.33 -24.18 33.74
CA SER A 168 -15.98 -25.50 33.88
C SER A 168 -15.27 -26.47 34.83
N VAL A 169 -14.05 -26.13 35.26
CA VAL A 169 -13.22 -26.92 36.19
C VAL A 169 -13.32 -26.39 37.64
N LEU A 170 -13.93 -25.22 37.83
CA LEU A 170 -14.26 -24.61 39.13
C LEU A 170 -15.68 -24.96 39.56
#